data_AF-A0A7V9IDZ8-F1
#
_entry.id   AF-A0A7V9IDZ8-F1
#
_cell.length_a   1.000
_cell.length_b   1.000
_cell.length_c   1.000
_cell.angle_alpha   90.00
_cell.angle_beta   90.00
_cell.angle_gamma   90.00
#
_symmetry.space_group_name_H-M   'P 1'
#
loop_
_entity.id
_entity.type
_entity.pdbx_description
1 polymer ?
#
loop_
_entity_poly.entity_id
_entity_poly.type
_entity_poly.pdbx_seq_one_letter_code
_entity_poly.pdbx_strand_id
1 'polypeptide(L)'
;AREASGRPASDDGSRVSIAEVMRASRLINPRRERFRGREVIVFDFEPNPAFDYKNAKSVLKFFGKTAGVMWIDEQDKQVARLEAYLADSFNVGGGLLAKLRKGASFTLDQQRVNDEIWLPARADINLSVRLLLVKGININQVIRSSNYKKFTTDVQDSQVGDSPPPRK
;
A
#
# COMPACT_ATOMS: atom_id res chain seq x y z
N ALA A 1 28.95 27.47 1.85
CA ALA A 1 28.31 26.15 1.90
C ALA A 1 27.04 26.22 1.06
N ARG A 2 26.83 25.29 0.11
CA ARG A 2 25.66 25.30 -0.78
C ARG A 2 24.48 24.64 -0.07
N GLU A 3 23.42 25.41 0.16
CA GLU A 3 22.12 24.88 0.59
C GLU A 3 21.53 24.03 -0.53
N ALA A 4 21.48 22.72 -0.32
CA ALA A 4 20.68 21.83 -1.14
C ALA A 4 19.22 22.00 -0.69
N SER A 5 18.50 22.90 -1.37
CA SER A 5 17.04 22.93 -1.34
C SER A 5 16.51 21.67 -2.02
N GLY A 6 16.45 20.58 -1.25
CA GLY A 6 15.72 19.39 -1.64
C GLY A 6 14.24 19.72 -1.68
N ARG A 7 13.75 20.20 -2.82
CA ARG A 7 12.31 20.13 -3.13
C ARG A 7 11.90 18.68 -2.87
N PRO A 8 10.83 18.39 -2.11
CA PRO A 8 10.32 17.03 -2.05
C PRO A 8 10.09 16.61 -3.51
N ALA A 9 10.68 15.48 -3.90
CA ALA A 9 10.46 14.92 -5.21
C ALA A 9 8.95 14.88 -5.42
N SER A 10 8.47 15.59 -6.44
CA SER A 10 7.09 15.48 -6.88
C SER A 10 6.86 14.02 -7.25
N ASP A 11 6.20 13.29 -6.35
CA ASP A 11 5.75 11.91 -6.48
C ASP A 11 4.59 11.84 -7.48
N ASP A 12 4.87 12.29 -8.71
CA ASP A 12 3.98 12.25 -9.87
C ASP A 12 4.16 10.92 -10.61
N GLY A 13 3.99 9.85 -9.84
CA GLY A 13 4.18 8.46 -10.24
C GLY A 13 3.03 7.59 -9.78
N SER A 14 1.79 8.01 -10.09
CA SER A 14 0.57 7.23 -9.89
C SER A 14 0.29 6.83 -8.43
N ARG A 15 -0.19 7.79 -7.62
CA ARG A 15 -0.99 7.42 -6.44
C ARG A 15 -2.24 6.70 -6.93
N VAL A 16 -2.31 5.38 -6.72
CA VAL A 16 -3.56 4.65 -6.90
C VAL A 16 -4.45 5.02 -5.72
N SER A 17 -5.60 5.61 -6.01
CA SER A 17 -6.55 5.96 -4.95
C SER A 17 -7.19 4.70 -4.35
N ILE A 18 -7.57 4.76 -3.07
CA ILE A 18 -8.34 3.68 -2.43
C ILE A 18 -9.61 3.39 -3.24
N ALA A 19 -10.25 4.42 -3.78
CA ALA A 19 -11.43 4.28 -4.64
C ALA A 19 -11.14 3.50 -5.94
N GLU A 20 -9.97 3.66 -6.56
CA GLU A 20 -9.57 2.84 -7.72
C GLU A 20 -9.36 1.38 -7.31
N VAL A 21 -8.71 1.12 -6.17
CA VAL A 21 -8.54 -0.26 -5.66
C VAL A 21 -9.88 -0.91 -5.37
N MET A 22 -10.81 -0.17 -4.74
CA MET A 22 -12.17 -0.65 -4.46
C MET A 22 -12.96 -0.93 -5.73
N ARG A 23 -12.85 -0.11 -6.78
CA ARG A 23 -13.49 -0.40 -8.09
C ARG A 23 -12.90 -1.63 -8.77
N ALA A 24 -11.60 -1.82 -8.62
CA ALA A 24 -10.84 -2.95 -9.14
C ALA A 24 -10.99 -4.21 -8.28
N SER A 25 -11.82 -4.20 -7.23
CA SER A 25 -12.03 -5.36 -6.36
C SER A 25 -13.52 -5.63 -6.21
N ARG A 26 -13.89 -6.90 -6.14
CA ARG A 26 -15.20 -7.32 -5.67
C ARG A 26 -15.07 -7.71 -4.21
N LEU A 27 -15.83 -7.05 -3.33
CA LEU A 27 -15.88 -7.36 -1.91
C LEU A 27 -17.05 -8.30 -1.63
N ILE A 28 -16.78 -9.42 -0.98
CA ILE A 28 -17.75 -10.49 -0.70
C ILE A 28 -17.62 -10.97 0.74
N ASN A 29 -18.61 -11.74 1.21
CA ASN A 29 -18.64 -12.33 2.55
C ASN A 29 -18.40 -11.33 3.70
N PRO A 30 -19.17 -10.22 3.76
CA PRO A 30 -19.05 -9.23 4.82
C PRO A 30 -19.38 -9.85 6.18
N ARG A 31 -18.54 -9.61 7.17
CA ARG A 31 -18.76 -10.08 8.54
C ARG A 31 -18.13 -9.12 9.56
N ARG A 32 -18.69 -9.10 10.76
CA ARG A 32 -18.13 -8.39 11.90
C ARG A 32 -17.28 -9.35 12.72
N GLU A 33 -16.07 -8.94 13.06
CA GLU A 33 -15.15 -9.68 13.89
C GLU A 33 -14.51 -8.75 14.93
N ARG A 34 -13.89 -9.34 15.95
CA ARG A 34 -13.03 -8.60 16.87
C ARG A 34 -11.57 -8.92 16.57
N PHE A 35 -10.80 -7.93 16.16
CA PHE A 35 -9.37 -8.07 15.84
C PHE A 35 -8.54 -7.18 16.77
N ARG A 36 -7.62 -7.79 17.53
CA ARG A 36 -6.75 -7.10 18.51
C ARG A 36 -7.53 -6.19 19.46
N GLY A 37 -8.70 -6.66 19.91
CA GLY A 37 -9.55 -5.96 20.87
C GLY A 37 -10.48 -4.90 20.26
N ARG A 38 -10.39 -4.61 18.95
CA ARG A 38 -11.21 -3.63 18.23
C ARG A 38 -12.23 -4.31 17.32
N GLU A 39 -13.39 -3.69 17.14
CA GLU A 39 -14.41 -4.14 16.20
C GLU A 39 -13.97 -3.82 14.77
N VAL A 40 -14.06 -4.82 13.88
CA VAL A 40 -13.67 -4.69 12.48
C VAL A 40 -14.73 -5.29 11.56
N ILE A 41 -14.88 -4.69 10.38
CA ILE A 41 -15.60 -5.30 9.27
C ILE A 41 -14.60 -6.03 8.39
N VAL A 42 -14.88 -7.30 8.14
CA VAL A 42 -14.04 -8.18 7.35
C VAL A 42 -14.74 -8.51 6.06
N PHE A 43 -14.01 -8.43 4.97
CA PHE A 43 -14.47 -8.83 3.65
C PHE A 43 -13.43 -9.73 3.02
N ASP A 44 -13.90 -10.73 2.27
CA ASP A 44 -13.06 -11.36 1.28
C ASP A 44 -13.06 -10.46 0.04
N PHE A 45 -11.95 -10.42 -0.69
CA PHE A 45 -11.85 -9.67 -1.93
C PHE A 45 -11.28 -10.53 -3.05
N GLU A 46 -11.76 -10.27 -4.26
CA GLU A 46 -11.27 -10.89 -5.49
C GLU A 46 -11.25 -9.85 -6.63
N PRO A 47 -10.58 -10.13 -7.76
CA PRO A 47 -10.58 -9.22 -8.90
C PRO A 47 -12.01 -8.99 -9.41
N ASN A 48 -12.37 -7.73 -9.66
CA ASN A 48 -13.64 -7.41 -10.31
C ASN A 48 -13.56 -7.70 -11.82
N PRO A 49 -14.26 -8.72 -12.37
CA PRO A 49 -14.18 -9.07 -13.79
C PRO A 49 -14.72 -7.98 -14.72
N ALA A 50 -15.49 -7.02 -14.22
CA ALA A 50 -15.99 -5.88 -15.01
C ALA A 50 -14.97 -4.72 -15.10
N PHE A 51 -13.85 -4.79 -14.38
CA PHE A 51 -12.83 -3.76 -14.38
C PHE A 51 -11.82 -3.96 -15.53
N ASP A 52 -11.50 -2.90 -16.27
CA ASP A 52 -10.51 -2.96 -17.35
C ASP A 52 -9.08 -2.94 -16.81
N TYR A 53 -8.57 -4.12 -16.42
CA TYR A 53 -7.18 -4.27 -16.01
C TYR A 53 -6.19 -4.09 -17.17
N LYS A 54 -6.59 -4.30 -18.43
CA LYS A 54 -5.65 -4.24 -19.56
C LYS A 54 -5.06 -2.83 -19.70
N ASN A 55 -5.89 -1.82 -19.53
CA ASN A 55 -5.50 -0.41 -19.62
C ASN A 55 -5.21 0.24 -18.25
N ALA A 56 -5.33 -0.51 -17.15
CA ALA A 56 -5.06 0.00 -15.81
C ALA A 56 -3.57 0.22 -15.53
N LYS A 57 -3.29 1.00 -14.48
CA LYS A 57 -1.96 1.22 -13.93
C LYS A 57 -1.38 -0.10 -13.40
N SER A 58 -0.05 -0.25 -13.39
CA SER A 58 0.62 -1.52 -13.05
C SER A 58 0.23 -2.08 -11.67
N VAL A 59 0.02 -1.20 -10.69
CA VAL A 59 -0.45 -1.59 -9.35
C VAL A 59 -1.84 -2.22 -9.42
N LEU A 60 -2.78 -1.62 -10.17
CA LEU A 60 -4.12 -2.18 -10.35
C LEU A 60 -4.12 -3.48 -11.16
N LYS A 61 -3.22 -3.62 -12.14
CA LYS A 61 -2.99 -4.88 -12.86
C LYS A 61 -2.55 -6.00 -11.92
N PHE A 62 -1.67 -5.67 -10.97
CA PHE A 62 -1.25 -6.59 -9.94
C PHE A 62 -2.42 -6.96 -9.01
N PHE A 63 -3.19 -5.99 -8.52
CA PHE A 63 -4.39 -6.24 -7.72
C PHE A 63 -5.42 -7.12 -8.45
N GLY A 64 -5.56 -6.96 -9.77
CA GLY A 64 -6.40 -7.81 -10.62
C GLY A 64 -5.95 -9.27 -10.72
N LYS A 65 -4.83 -9.65 -10.10
CA LYS A 65 -4.34 -11.03 -9.98
C LYS A 65 -4.35 -11.53 -8.54
N THR A 66 -4.84 -10.73 -7.60
CA THR A 66 -4.84 -11.06 -6.16
C THR A 66 -6.25 -11.29 -5.64
N ALA A 67 -6.37 -12.16 -4.65
CA ALA A 67 -7.56 -12.36 -3.84
C ALA A 67 -7.14 -12.54 -2.38
N GLY A 68 -8.06 -12.39 -1.44
CA GLY A 68 -7.73 -12.53 -0.03
C GLY A 68 -8.78 -11.97 0.91
N VAL A 69 -8.33 -11.51 2.08
CA VAL A 69 -9.18 -11.05 3.17
C VAL A 69 -8.67 -9.72 3.70
N MET A 70 -9.58 -8.80 4.00
CA MET A 70 -9.27 -7.47 4.49
C MET A 70 -10.08 -7.19 5.76
N TRP A 71 -9.40 -6.79 6.82
CA TRP A 71 -9.99 -6.37 8.09
C TRP A 71 -9.93 -4.84 8.16
N ILE A 72 -11.08 -4.20 8.25
CA ILE A 72 -11.23 -2.74 8.30
C ILE A 72 -11.75 -2.35 9.67
N ASP A 73 -11.02 -1.49 10.37
CA ASP A 73 -11.43 -0.94 11.65
C ASP A 73 -12.74 -0.14 11.52
N GLU A 74 -13.75 -0.45 12.35
CA GLU A 74 -15.06 0.21 12.25
C GLU A 74 -15.00 1.69 12.64
N GLN A 75 -14.15 2.04 13.62
CA GLN A 75 -14.06 3.40 14.16
C GLN A 75 -13.24 4.31 13.24
N ASP A 76 -12.04 3.88 12.86
CA ASP A 76 -11.08 4.69 12.12
C ASP A 76 -11.19 4.52 10.60
N LYS A 77 -11.94 3.51 10.13
CA LYS A 77 -12.12 3.17 8.71
C LYS A 77 -10.78 2.88 8.00
N GLN A 78 -9.83 2.30 8.74
CA GLN A 78 -8.50 1.96 8.26
C GLN A 78 -8.35 0.45 8.10
N VAL A 79 -7.55 0.01 7.13
CA VAL A 79 -7.23 -1.41 6.95
C VAL A 79 -6.28 -1.86 8.07
N ALA A 80 -6.80 -2.60 9.03
CA ALA A 80 -6.03 -3.13 10.16
C ALA A 80 -5.15 -4.32 9.76
N ARG A 81 -5.65 -5.14 8.83
CA ARG A 81 -4.94 -6.28 8.27
C ARG A 81 -5.37 -6.53 6.83
N LEU A 82 -4.41 -6.93 6.02
CA LEU A 82 -4.63 -7.44 4.67
C LEU A 82 -3.90 -8.78 4.54
N GLU A 83 -4.63 -9.82 4.18
CA GLU A 83 -4.06 -11.06 3.70
C GLU A 83 -4.40 -11.19 2.23
N ALA A 84 -3.41 -11.46 1.39
CA ALA A 84 -3.58 -11.58 -0.04
C ALA A 84 -2.74 -12.73 -0.57
N TYR A 85 -3.24 -13.40 -1.60
CA TYR A 85 -2.47 -14.32 -2.41
C TYR A 85 -2.69 -14.02 -3.88
N LEU A 86 -1.69 -14.38 -4.68
CA LEU A 86 -1.72 -14.25 -6.11
C LEU A 86 -2.50 -15.42 -6.71
N ALA A 87 -3.76 -15.19 -7.07
CA ALA A 87 -4.68 -16.18 -7.62
C ALA A 87 -4.29 -16.64 -9.03
N ASP A 88 -3.57 -15.78 -9.78
CA ASP A 88 -3.02 -16.08 -11.10
C ASP A 88 -1.67 -15.40 -11.31
N SER A 89 -0.78 -15.97 -12.13
CA SER A 89 0.58 -15.44 -12.31
C SER A 89 0.57 -14.00 -12.85
N PHE A 90 1.53 -13.20 -12.40
CA PHE A 90 1.69 -11.82 -12.84
C PHE A 90 2.97 -11.67 -13.67
N ASN A 91 2.82 -11.18 -14.90
CA ASN A 91 3.90 -11.01 -15.85
C ASN A 91 4.39 -9.56 -15.86
N VAL A 92 5.69 -9.36 -15.70
CA VAL A 92 6.37 -8.08 -15.86
C VAL A 92 7.14 -8.10 -17.19
N GLY A 93 6.99 -7.05 -18.00
CA GLY A 93 7.59 -6.99 -19.34
C GLY A 93 7.16 -8.16 -20.23
N GLY A 94 5.86 -8.47 -20.28
CA GLY A 94 5.32 -9.60 -21.05
C GLY A 94 5.69 -10.99 -20.50
N GLY A 95 6.35 -11.05 -19.33
CA GLY A 95 6.84 -12.30 -18.74
C GLY A 95 8.26 -12.69 -19.19
N LEU A 96 8.89 -11.83 -20.01
CA LEU A 96 10.28 -11.95 -20.43
C LEU A 96 11.26 -11.38 -19.41
N LEU A 97 10.87 -10.36 -18.62
CA LEU A 97 11.73 -9.79 -17.58
C LEU A 97 11.56 -10.51 -16.26
N ALA A 98 10.31 -10.63 -15.81
CA ALA A 98 9.97 -11.40 -14.63
C ALA A 98 8.55 -11.97 -14.70
N LYS A 99 8.34 -13.09 -14.03
CA LYS A 99 7.03 -13.68 -13.79
C LYS A 99 6.91 -14.02 -12.31
N LEU A 100 6.00 -13.35 -11.63
CA LEU A 100 5.60 -13.73 -10.28
C LEU A 100 4.61 -14.89 -10.39
N ARG A 101 4.91 -16.00 -9.72
CA ARG A 101 4.12 -17.23 -9.83
C ARG A 101 2.87 -17.14 -8.96
N LYS A 102 1.80 -17.78 -9.45
CA LYS A 102 0.59 -18.08 -8.67
C LYS A 102 0.97 -18.70 -7.32
N GLY A 103 0.25 -18.33 -6.27
CA GLY A 103 0.48 -18.80 -4.90
C GLY A 103 1.41 -17.93 -4.07
N ALA A 104 2.03 -16.88 -4.66
CA ALA A 104 2.69 -15.83 -3.88
C ALA A 104 1.72 -15.25 -2.84
N SER A 105 2.16 -15.00 -1.61
CA SER A 105 1.32 -14.54 -0.51
C SER A 105 1.90 -13.33 0.20
N PHE A 106 1.01 -12.47 0.69
CA PHE A 106 1.33 -11.22 1.35
C PHE A 106 0.40 -11.06 2.55
N THR A 107 0.96 -10.86 3.72
CA THR A 107 0.21 -10.39 4.89
C THR A 107 0.77 -9.04 5.31
N LEU A 108 -0.08 -8.04 5.44
CA LEU A 108 0.25 -6.73 5.97
C LEU A 108 -0.60 -6.48 7.21
N ASP A 109 0.04 -6.34 8.35
CA ASP A 109 -0.59 -5.88 9.58
C ASP A 109 -0.26 -4.41 9.80
N GLN A 110 -1.29 -3.63 10.12
CA GLN A 110 -1.13 -2.31 10.70
C GLN A 110 -1.53 -2.34 12.18
N GLN A 111 -0.98 -1.41 12.95
CA GLN A 111 -1.37 -1.17 14.33
C GLN A 111 -1.62 0.32 14.54
N ARG A 112 -2.61 0.62 15.37
CA ARG A 112 -2.88 1.97 15.82
C ARG A 112 -1.85 2.36 16.89
N VAL A 113 -1.05 3.38 16.62
CA VAL A 113 0.02 3.87 17.49
C VAL A 113 -0.45 5.16 18.17
N ASN A 114 -0.22 5.24 19.48
CA ASN A 114 -0.60 6.37 20.35
C ASN A 114 -2.06 6.77 20.23
N ASP A 115 -2.93 5.83 19.89
CA ASP A 115 -4.34 6.10 19.64
C ASP A 115 -4.63 7.21 18.61
N GLU A 116 -3.72 7.39 17.64
CA GLU A 116 -3.77 8.46 16.66
C GLU A 116 -3.66 7.96 15.22
N ILE A 117 -2.63 7.17 14.92
CA ILE A 117 -2.26 6.83 13.53
C ILE A 117 -2.06 5.34 13.33
N TRP A 118 -2.52 4.82 12.20
CA TRP A 118 -2.25 3.46 11.76
C TRP A 118 -0.91 3.40 11.06
N LEU A 119 -0.02 2.57 11.59
CA LEU A 119 1.33 2.37 11.05
C LEU A 119 1.59 0.88 10.82
N PRO A 120 2.45 0.52 9.84
CA PRO A 120 2.85 -0.86 9.64
C PRO A 120 3.36 -1.51 10.93
N ALA A 121 2.96 -2.73 11.20
CA ALA A 121 3.46 -3.51 12.34
C ALA A 121 4.28 -4.69 11.86
N ARG A 122 3.76 -5.37 10.83
CA ARG A 122 4.38 -6.56 10.26
C ARG A 122 4.01 -6.72 8.79
N ALA A 123 4.96 -7.18 7.99
CA ALA A 123 4.69 -7.69 6.66
C ALA A 123 5.32 -9.08 6.50
N ASP A 124 4.52 -10.08 6.11
CA ASP A 124 4.99 -11.41 5.74
C ASP A 124 4.85 -11.57 4.22
N ILE A 125 5.94 -11.91 3.53
CA ILE A 125 6.02 -11.91 2.08
C ILE A 125 6.61 -13.24 1.63
N ASN A 126 5.84 -14.02 0.87
CA ASN A 126 6.29 -15.26 0.25
C ASN A 126 6.12 -15.17 -1.27
N LEU A 127 7.21 -15.21 -2.02
CA LEU A 127 7.23 -15.02 -3.46
C LEU A 127 8.01 -16.14 -4.12
N SER A 128 7.46 -16.65 -5.23
CA SER A 128 8.23 -17.39 -6.21
C SER A 128 8.28 -16.59 -7.51
N VAL A 129 9.47 -16.15 -7.88
CA VAL A 129 9.72 -15.32 -9.06
C VAL A 129 10.52 -16.13 -10.07
N ARG A 130 10.16 -16.05 -11.34
CA ARG A 130 11.07 -16.41 -12.43
C ARG A 130 11.63 -15.12 -13.01
N LEU A 131 12.94 -14.94 -12.93
CA LEU A 131 13.67 -13.88 -13.61
C LEU A 131 14.11 -14.36 -14.98
N LEU A 132 13.86 -13.51 -15.96
CA LEU A 132 13.97 -13.87 -17.36
C LEU A 132 13.17 -15.17 -17.64
N LEU A 133 13.63 -15.98 -18.60
CA LEU A 133 13.03 -17.28 -18.89
C LEU A 133 13.70 -18.44 -18.14
N VAL A 134 14.78 -18.18 -17.39
CA VAL A 134 15.74 -19.22 -16.99
C VAL A 134 15.92 -19.38 -15.47
N LYS A 135 15.86 -18.29 -14.69
CA LYS A 135 16.25 -18.33 -13.28
C LYS A 135 15.03 -18.29 -12.35
N GLY A 136 14.88 -19.30 -11.51
CA GLY A 136 13.91 -19.28 -10.41
C GLY A 136 14.50 -18.67 -9.14
N ILE A 137 13.73 -17.84 -8.43
CA ILE A 137 14.07 -17.25 -7.14
C ILE A 137 12.87 -17.44 -6.21
N ASN A 138 13.12 -17.91 -5.00
CA ASN A 138 12.13 -17.95 -3.93
C ASN A 138 12.54 -16.96 -2.84
N ILE A 139 11.60 -16.14 -2.40
CA ILE A 139 11.78 -15.12 -1.37
C ILE A 139 10.79 -15.42 -0.26
N ASN A 140 11.28 -15.54 0.97
CA ASN A 140 10.46 -15.55 2.17
C ASN A 140 11.03 -14.48 3.10
N GLN A 141 10.24 -13.46 3.39
CA GLN A 141 10.67 -12.29 4.14
C GLN A 141 9.62 -11.89 5.15
N VAL A 142 10.08 -11.60 6.37
CA VAL A 142 9.27 -11.02 7.44
C VAL A 142 9.88 -9.68 7.80
N ILE A 143 9.09 -8.62 7.69
CA ILE A 143 9.44 -7.26 8.11
C ILE A 143 8.64 -6.95 9.37
N ARG A 144 9.30 -6.39 10.38
CA ARG A 144 8.65 -5.92 11.61
C ARG A 144 9.03 -4.47 11.85
N SER A 145 8.04 -3.67 12.19
CA SER A 145 8.22 -2.25 12.50
C SER A 145 7.66 -1.98 13.89
N SER A 146 8.45 -1.30 14.71
CA SER A 146 8.15 -0.99 16.10
C SER A 146 8.90 0.27 16.53
N ASN A 147 8.70 0.71 17.78
CA ASN A 147 9.38 1.87 18.36
C ASN A 147 9.19 3.18 17.56
N TYR A 148 7.98 3.39 17.05
CA TYR A 148 7.60 4.62 16.37
C TYR A 148 7.76 5.83 17.30
N LYS A 149 8.37 6.91 16.78
CA LYS A 149 8.57 8.17 17.49
C LYS A 149 7.77 9.27 16.82
N LYS A 150 6.99 10.01 17.62
CA LYS A 150 6.31 11.23 17.20
C LYS A 150 7.31 12.38 17.26
N PHE A 151 7.40 13.16 16.19
CA PHE A 151 8.20 14.37 16.14
C PHE A 151 7.26 15.58 16.24
N THR A 152 7.58 16.52 17.12
CA THR A 152 6.92 17.83 17.20
C THR A 152 7.87 18.83 16.56
N THR A 153 7.37 19.59 15.58
CA THR A 153 8.14 20.67 14.94
C THR A 153 7.56 21.99 15.39
N ASP A 154 8.34 22.81 16.08
CA ASP A 154 8.02 24.23 16.28
C ASP A 154 8.42 25.01 15.02
N VAL A 155 7.47 25.73 14.43
CA VAL A 155 7.76 26.69 13.37
C VAL A 155 8.09 28.01 14.05
N GLN A 156 9.36 28.40 14.10
CA GLN A 156 9.71 29.79 14.43
C GLN A 156 9.22 30.69 13.29
N ASP A 157 8.44 31.71 13.65
CA ASP A 157 7.99 32.78 12.74
C ASP A 157 9.17 33.29 11.92
N SER A 158 9.19 32.94 10.64
CA SER A 158 10.08 33.60 9.69
C SER A 158 9.53 35.01 9.48
N GLN A 159 10.28 36.03 9.85
CA GLN A 159 9.91 37.41 9.53
C GLN A 159 9.78 37.55 8.00
N VAL A 160 8.56 37.76 7.54
CA VAL A 160 8.29 38.25 6.19
C VAL A 160 8.81 39.69 6.18
N GLY A 161 10.02 39.89 5.66
CA GLY A 161 10.58 41.22 5.50
C GLY A 161 9.63 42.10 4.69
N ASP A 162 9.31 43.28 5.22
CA ASP A 162 8.44 44.26 4.58
C ASP A 162 8.85 44.47 3.11
N SER A 163 7.86 44.40 2.22
CA SER A 163 8.07 44.72 0.80
C SER A 163 8.43 46.20 0.66
N PRO A 164 9.43 46.56 -0.18
CA PRO A 164 9.80 47.95 -0.36
C PRO A 164 8.65 48.73 -1.00
N PRO A 165 8.44 50.02 -0.63
CA PRO A 165 7.30 50.79 -1.13
C PRO A 165 7.39 51.00 -2.66
N PRO A 166 6.24 51.14 -3.33
CA PRO A 166 6.20 51.30 -4.79
C PRO A 166 6.94 52.56 -5.21
N ARG A 167 7.77 52.44 -6.27
CA ARG A 167 8.47 53.59 -6.87
C ARG A 167 7.44 54.50 -7.54
N LYS A 168 7.56 55.81 -7.28
CA LYS A 168 6.81 56.88 -7.94
C LYS A 168 7.14 56.99 -9.41
#